data_AF-A0A453GRM0-F1
#
_entry.id   AF-A0A453GRM0-F1
#
_cell.length_a   1.000
_cell.length_b   1.000
_cell.length_c   1.000
_cell.angle_alpha   90.00
_cell.angle_beta   90.00
_cell.angle_gamma   90.00
#
_symmetry.space_group_name_H-M   'P 1'
#
loop_
_entity.id
_entity.type
_entity.pdbx_description
1 polymer ?
#
loop_
_entity_poly.entity_id
_entity_poly.type
_entity_poly.pdbx_seq_one_letter_code
_entity_poly.pdbx_strand_id
1 'polypeptide(L)'
;VSTCDHSVFSFYEDYRPCCGFEEVLDRYKQMIPYLDLSGPTSFAPLIYAAISVVENSNYQHHVLVIIADGQVATSKSYSIVSPQEEATIQALIDASFYPLSIVMVGVGDGPWKEMQPADECIPARAFYNFQFVNFTDIMSTSKDMAKKEAAFAFAALMEIPTQYKAAQGLYPPEWHEEMADPWMILPPPIEVLERDDAVAATYAPAATFLPTDVGNDASVEQVCPICLRNPRDMAFQCGHLTCRECGPTLSTC
;
A
#
# COMPACT_ATOMS: atom_id res chain seq x y z
N VAL A 1 2.74 -12.63 -12.69
CA VAL A 1 1.37 -12.04 -12.75
C VAL A 1 1.48 -10.69 -13.44
N SER A 2 0.65 -10.39 -14.44
CA SER A 2 0.64 -9.08 -15.09
C SER A 2 -0.60 -8.31 -14.68
N THR A 3 -0.43 -7.16 -14.04
CA THR A 3 -1.54 -6.32 -13.57
C THR A 3 -2.12 -5.40 -14.65
N CYS A 4 -1.27 -4.97 -15.59
CA CYS A 4 -1.58 -3.99 -16.63
C CYS A 4 -2.37 -2.78 -16.06
N ASP A 5 -3.52 -2.44 -16.66
CA ASP A 5 -4.44 -1.38 -16.27
C ASP A 5 -5.71 -1.91 -15.56
N HIS A 6 -5.71 -3.16 -15.10
CA HIS A 6 -6.90 -3.82 -14.54
C HIS A 6 -6.81 -4.15 -13.04
N SER A 7 -5.60 -4.23 -12.49
CA SER A 7 -5.40 -4.65 -11.09
C SER A 7 -4.14 -4.02 -10.50
N VAL A 8 -3.93 -4.21 -9.20
CA VAL A 8 -2.69 -3.90 -8.50
C VAL A 8 -2.23 -5.14 -7.73
N PHE A 9 -0.98 -5.18 -7.29
CA PHE A 9 -0.52 -6.21 -6.36
C PHE A 9 -0.02 -5.61 -5.05
N SER A 10 -0.21 -6.33 -3.95
CA SER A 10 0.37 -6.01 -2.65
C SER A 10 1.87 -6.30 -2.63
N PHE A 11 2.62 -5.64 -1.74
CA PHE A 11 4.06 -5.93 -1.56
C PHE A 11 4.32 -7.26 -0.85
N TYR A 12 3.36 -7.75 -0.06
CA TYR A 12 3.45 -8.99 0.70
C TYR A 12 2.23 -9.89 0.44
N GLU A 13 2.45 -11.19 0.45
CA GLU A 13 1.43 -12.22 0.17
C GLU A 13 0.29 -12.22 1.20
N ASP A 14 0.61 -11.96 2.46
CA ASP A 14 -0.35 -11.87 3.57
C ASP A 14 -1.08 -10.51 3.64
N TYR A 15 -0.89 -9.66 2.62
CA TYR A 15 -1.47 -8.33 2.54
C TYR A 15 -1.10 -7.39 3.69
N ARG A 16 -0.05 -7.70 4.45
CA ARG A 16 0.38 -6.81 5.54
C ARG A 16 0.89 -5.48 4.99
N PRO A 17 0.63 -4.36 5.68
CA PRO A 17 1.28 -3.11 5.37
C PRO A 17 2.79 -3.17 5.71
N CYS A 18 3.58 -2.32 5.05
CA CYS A 18 4.96 -2.08 5.44
C CYS A 18 5.03 -1.32 6.78
N CYS A 19 5.99 -1.69 7.62
CA CYS A 19 6.34 -1.04 8.87
C CYS A 19 7.31 0.12 8.60
N GLY A 20 6.76 1.28 8.25
CA GLY A 20 7.55 2.49 7.98
C GLY A 20 8.08 2.57 6.53
N PHE A 21 8.61 3.74 6.17
CA PHE A 21 9.09 4.00 4.80
C PHE A 21 10.40 3.27 4.47
N GLU A 22 11.17 2.90 5.49
CA GLU A 22 12.37 2.10 5.36
C GLU A 22 12.04 0.73 4.78
N GLU A 23 11.01 0.05 5.31
CA GLU A 23 10.57 -1.24 4.77
C GLU A 23 9.98 -1.09 3.36
N VAL A 24 9.24 -0.02 3.07
CA VAL A 24 8.76 0.27 1.71
C VAL A 24 9.93 0.32 0.73
N LEU A 25 10.99 1.07 1.06
CA LEU A 25 12.15 1.25 0.19
C LEU A 25 12.93 -0.06 0.02
N ASP A 26 13.12 -0.82 1.10
CA ASP A 26 13.83 -2.09 1.05
C ASP A 26 13.05 -3.13 0.26
N ARG A 27 11.73 -3.22 0.48
CA ARG A 27 10.85 -4.13 -0.24
C ARG A 27 10.77 -3.78 -1.72
N TYR A 28 10.64 -2.50 -2.06
CA TYR A 28 10.70 -2.02 -3.45
C TYR A 28 11.98 -2.48 -4.15
N LYS A 29 13.16 -2.31 -3.52
CA LYS A 29 14.45 -2.75 -4.09
C LYS A 29 14.55 -4.27 -4.27
N GLN A 30 13.94 -5.04 -3.38
CA GLN A 30 13.91 -6.50 -3.46
C GLN A 30 13.03 -6.99 -4.61
N MET A 31 11.90 -6.32 -4.87
CA MET A 31 10.93 -6.74 -5.87
C MET A 31 11.33 -6.38 -7.30
N ILE A 32 11.85 -5.16 -7.52
CA ILE A 32 12.12 -4.60 -8.85
C ILE A 32 12.86 -5.54 -9.82
N PRO A 33 13.90 -6.30 -9.41
CA PRO A 33 14.59 -7.22 -10.32
C PRO A 33 13.73 -8.36 -10.89
N TYR A 34 12.57 -8.62 -10.29
CA TYR A 34 11.64 -9.70 -10.63
C TYR A 34 10.35 -9.19 -11.27
N LEU A 35 10.29 -7.90 -11.60
CA LEU A 35 9.12 -7.29 -12.24
C LEU A 35 9.38 -7.07 -13.73
N ASP A 36 8.47 -7.58 -14.55
CA ASP A 36 8.38 -7.22 -15.96
C ASP A 36 7.54 -5.95 -16.12
N LEU A 37 8.21 -4.82 -16.37
CA LEU A 37 7.55 -3.54 -16.60
C LEU A 37 6.71 -3.60 -17.90
N SER A 38 5.45 -3.19 -17.81
CA SER A 38 4.46 -3.30 -18.88
C SER A 38 3.58 -2.04 -18.98
N GLY A 39 2.50 -2.13 -19.76
CA GLY A 39 1.46 -1.12 -19.89
C GLY A 39 0.14 -1.75 -20.39
N PRO A 40 -0.88 -0.93 -20.69
CA PRO A 40 -0.90 0.54 -20.62
C PRO A 40 -1.01 1.05 -19.17
N THR A 41 -0.87 2.36 -18.97
CA THR A 41 -0.90 2.99 -17.64
C THR A 41 -2.30 3.53 -17.34
N SER A 42 -2.91 3.07 -16.24
CA SER A 42 -4.13 3.64 -15.65
C SER A 42 -3.97 3.73 -14.14
N PHE A 43 -4.44 4.81 -13.52
CA PHE A 43 -4.44 4.91 -12.06
C PHE A 43 -5.73 4.36 -11.44
N ALA A 44 -6.73 4.03 -12.25
CA ALA A 44 -8.02 3.54 -11.76
C ALA A 44 -7.89 2.34 -10.79
N PRO A 45 -7.13 1.28 -11.11
CA PRO A 45 -7.00 0.13 -10.20
C PRO A 45 -6.38 0.51 -8.85
N LEU A 46 -5.42 1.42 -8.84
CA LEU A 46 -4.75 1.87 -7.62
C LEU A 46 -5.66 2.77 -6.77
N ILE A 47 -6.46 3.63 -7.41
CA ILE A 47 -7.43 4.50 -6.73
C ILE A 47 -8.54 3.66 -6.11
N TYR A 48 -9.10 2.68 -6.85
CA TYR A 48 -10.12 1.78 -6.29
C TYR A 48 -9.57 0.91 -5.15
N ALA A 49 -8.34 0.41 -5.26
CA ALA A 49 -7.70 -0.30 -4.14
C ALA A 49 -7.58 0.58 -2.89
N ALA A 50 -7.28 1.88 -3.05
CA ALA A 50 -7.24 2.83 -1.94
C ALA A 50 -8.63 3.12 -1.35
N ILE A 51 -9.68 3.16 -2.17
CA ILE A 51 -11.08 3.23 -1.69
C ILE A 51 -11.38 2.03 -0.79
N SER A 52 -11.04 0.80 -1.23
CA SER A 52 -11.23 -0.40 -0.41
C SER A 52 -10.48 -0.33 0.93
N VAL A 53 -9.28 0.27 0.96
CA VAL A 53 -8.55 0.50 2.23
C VAL A 53 -9.30 1.47 3.13
N VAL A 54 -9.87 2.55 2.58
CA VAL A 54 -10.69 3.51 3.32
C VAL A 54 -11.93 2.85 3.91
N GLU A 55 -12.65 2.04 3.13
CA GLU A 55 -13.83 1.29 3.60
C GLU A 55 -13.47 0.33 4.74
N ASN A 56 -12.41 -0.46 4.58
CA ASN A 56 -11.93 -1.41 5.59
C ASN A 56 -11.37 -0.73 6.85
N SER A 57 -11.06 0.57 6.78
CA SER A 57 -10.59 1.36 7.92
C SER A 57 -11.72 2.01 8.73
N ASN A 58 -12.99 1.68 8.45
CA ASN A 58 -14.17 2.40 8.95
C ASN A 58 -14.18 3.87 8.50
N TYR A 59 -13.87 4.12 7.22
CA TYR A 59 -13.89 5.45 6.60
C TYR A 59 -12.97 6.46 7.31
N GLN A 60 -11.79 6.02 7.76
CA GLN A 60 -10.76 6.94 8.23
C GLN A 60 -10.15 7.69 7.05
N HIS A 61 -9.68 8.91 7.29
CA HIS A 61 -9.02 9.69 6.25
C HIS A 61 -7.68 9.07 5.85
N HIS A 62 -7.48 8.90 4.53
CA HIS A 62 -6.25 8.39 3.97
C HIS A 62 -5.69 9.35 2.92
N VAL A 63 -4.36 9.32 2.75
CA VAL A 63 -3.66 9.98 1.65
C VAL A 63 -3.00 8.90 0.80
N LEU A 64 -3.48 8.70 -0.43
CA LEU A 64 -2.84 7.87 -1.43
C LEU A 64 -1.71 8.66 -2.11
N VAL A 65 -0.49 8.14 -2.07
CA VAL A 65 0.66 8.72 -2.79
C VAL A 65 1.01 7.83 -3.97
N ILE A 66 0.85 8.35 -5.19
CA ILE A 66 1.14 7.65 -6.44
C ILE A 66 2.47 8.19 -6.97
N ILE A 67 3.48 7.33 -7.17
CA ILE A 67 4.75 7.71 -7.79
C ILE A 67 4.76 7.16 -9.21
N ALA A 68 4.81 8.03 -10.23
CA ALA A 68 4.81 7.59 -11.62
C ALA A 68 5.62 8.54 -12.54
N ASP A 69 5.99 8.04 -13.73
CA ASP A 69 6.87 8.69 -14.69
C ASP A 69 6.16 9.29 -15.91
N GLY A 70 4.85 9.09 -16.02
CA GLY A 70 4.01 9.64 -17.08
C GLY A 70 2.63 10.08 -16.61
N GLN A 71 2.01 10.94 -17.41
CA GLN A 71 0.61 11.32 -17.27
C GLN A 71 -0.30 10.26 -17.90
N VAL A 72 -1.44 9.96 -17.26
CA VAL A 72 -2.53 9.21 -17.90
C VAL A 72 -3.39 10.14 -18.76
N ALA A 73 -3.45 11.44 -18.41
CA ALA A 73 -4.17 12.45 -19.17
C ALA A 73 -3.36 12.95 -20.38
N THR A 74 -3.83 12.71 -21.60
CA THR A 74 -3.10 13.11 -22.82
C THR A 74 -3.90 13.98 -23.79
N SER A 75 -5.18 14.25 -23.51
CA SER A 75 -6.00 14.96 -24.49
C SER A 75 -6.34 16.39 -24.07
N LYS A 76 -5.75 17.36 -24.80
CA LYS A 76 -6.13 18.79 -24.80
C LYS A 76 -7.57 19.07 -25.22
N SER A 77 -8.30 18.03 -25.63
CA SER A 77 -9.66 18.15 -26.12
C SER A 77 -10.45 16.96 -25.58
N TYR A 78 -11.32 17.20 -24.61
CA TYR A 78 -12.33 16.26 -24.11
C TYR A 78 -13.19 15.58 -25.21
N SER A 79 -12.99 15.94 -26.48
CA SER A 79 -13.56 15.26 -27.64
C SER A 79 -12.99 13.86 -27.89
N ILE A 80 -11.77 13.52 -27.44
CA ILE A 80 -11.21 12.17 -27.56
C ILE A 80 -10.34 11.89 -26.32
N VAL A 81 -10.84 11.04 -25.42
CA VAL A 81 -10.16 10.60 -24.19
C VAL A 81 -9.80 9.12 -24.38
N SER A 82 -8.61 8.69 -23.94
CA SER A 82 -8.26 7.26 -24.00
C SER A 82 -9.05 6.46 -22.96
N PRO A 83 -9.29 5.14 -23.14
CA PRO A 83 -9.99 4.34 -22.13
C PRO A 83 -9.33 4.39 -20.75
N GLN A 84 -8.00 4.46 -20.69
CA GLN A 84 -7.25 4.55 -19.43
C GLN A 84 -7.42 5.92 -18.74
N GLU A 85 -7.49 6.99 -19.53
CA GLU A 85 -7.75 8.34 -19.04
C GLU A 85 -9.18 8.47 -18.54
N GLU A 86 -10.16 7.93 -19.27
CA GLU A 86 -11.57 7.90 -18.84
C GLU A 86 -11.73 7.10 -17.53
N ALA A 87 -11.12 5.91 -17.44
CA ALA A 87 -11.15 5.10 -16.23
C ALA A 87 -10.50 5.82 -15.04
N THR A 88 -9.37 6.50 -15.25
CA THR A 88 -8.70 7.27 -14.20
C THR A 88 -9.54 8.46 -13.74
N ILE A 89 -10.16 9.20 -14.69
CA ILE A 89 -11.07 10.31 -14.36
C ILE A 89 -12.26 9.79 -13.55
N GLN A 90 -12.88 8.67 -13.95
CA GLN A 90 -13.99 8.09 -13.21
C GLN A 90 -13.57 7.68 -11.79
N ALA A 91 -12.43 7.01 -11.64
CA ALA A 91 -11.92 6.64 -10.33
C ALA A 91 -11.63 7.85 -9.43
N LEU A 92 -11.15 8.97 -9.98
CA LEU A 92 -10.98 10.22 -9.23
C LEU A 92 -12.32 10.81 -8.77
N ILE A 93 -13.35 10.75 -9.61
CA ILE A 93 -14.72 11.17 -9.26
C ILE A 93 -15.25 10.29 -8.13
N ASP A 94 -15.17 8.97 -8.27
CA ASP A 94 -15.68 8.03 -7.27
C ASP A 94 -14.93 8.18 -5.94
N ALA A 95 -13.60 8.30 -5.98
CA ALA A 95 -12.77 8.55 -4.80
C ALA A 95 -13.14 9.84 -4.06
N SER A 96 -13.72 10.83 -4.74
CA SER A 96 -14.12 12.09 -4.10
C SER A 96 -15.31 11.93 -3.14
N PHE A 97 -16.03 10.81 -3.18
CA PHE A 97 -17.08 10.49 -2.20
C PHE A 97 -16.55 9.78 -0.95
N TYR A 98 -15.25 9.49 -0.89
CA TYR A 98 -14.59 8.87 0.25
C TYR A 98 -13.65 9.88 0.92
N PRO A 99 -13.31 9.68 2.21
CA PRO A 99 -12.29 10.47 2.87
C PRO A 99 -10.88 10.08 2.39
N LEU A 100 -10.63 10.31 1.10
CA LEU A 100 -9.41 9.94 0.38
C LEU A 100 -8.86 11.17 -0.35
N SER A 101 -7.64 11.55 0.04
CA SER A 101 -6.81 12.51 -0.68
C SER A 101 -5.81 11.76 -1.55
N ILE A 102 -5.51 12.26 -2.75
CA ILE A 102 -4.59 11.62 -3.70
C ILE A 102 -3.50 12.62 -4.06
N VAL A 103 -2.23 12.22 -3.91
CA VAL A 103 -1.06 13.00 -4.32
C VAL A 103 -0.29 12.20 -5.36
N MET A 104 -0.23 12.72 -6.58
CA MET A 104 0.59 12.15 -7.65
C MET A 104 1.96 12.86 -7.69
N VAL A 105 3.01 12.07 -7.49
CA VAL A 105 4.40 12.48 -7.51
C VAL A 105 5.02 12.08 -8.85
N GLY A 106 5.22 13.06 -9.72
CA GLY A 106 5.82 12.87 -11.04
C GLY A 106 7.34 12.80 -10.97
N VAL A 107 7.93 11.71 -11.45
CA VAL A 107 9.39 11.48 -11.52
C VAL A 107 9.87 11.31 -12.97
N GLY A 108 11.11 11.63 -13.28
CA GLY A 108 11.60 11.63 -14.67
C GLY A 108 11.17 12.85 -15.49
N ASP A 109 11.22 12.71 -16.81
CA ASP A 109 11.23 13.82 -17.78
C ASP A 109 9.82 14.35 -18.15
N GLY A 110 8.77 13.57 -17.89
CA GLY A 110 7.38 13.92 -18.23
C GLY A 110 6.98 13.56 -19.66
N PRO A 111 6.00 14.27 -20.27
CA PRO A 111 5.60 15.65 -20.00
C PRO A 111 4.62 15.84 -18.82
N TRP A 112 4.75 16.96 -18.11
CA TRP A 112 3.94 17.30 -16.92
C TRP A 112 3.07 18.56 -17.06
N LYS A 113 3.24 19.33 -18.15
CA LYS A 113 2.63 20.67 -18.31
C LYS A 113 1.10 20.65 -18.33
N GLU A 114 0.49 19.49 -18.59
CA GLU A 114 -0.94 19.35 -18.85
C GLU A 114 -1.68 18.72 -17.67
N MET A 115 -0.97 18.22 -16.65
CA MET A 115 -1.55 17.57 -15.48
C MET A 115 -2.36 18.52 -14.59
N GLN A 116 -1.87 19.74 -14.35
CA GLN A 116 -2.52 20.69 -13.45
C GLN A 116 -3.85 21.23 -14.03
N PRO A 117 -3.91 21.73 -15.29
CA PRO A 117 -5.15 22.24 -15.86
C PRO A 117 -6.23 21.18 -16.08
N ALA A 118 -5.82 19.94 -16.40
CA ALA A 118 -6.74 18.83 -16.63
C ALA A 118 -7.45 18.40 -15.34
N ASP A 119 -6.73 18.43 -14.20
CA ASP A 119 -7.27 18.11 -12.89
C ASP A 119 -8.31 19.15 -12.43
N GLU A 120 -8.03 20.46 -12.55
CA GLU A 120 -8.99 21.52 -12.15
C GLU A 120 -10.34 21.43 -12.88
N CYS A 121 -10.39 20.76 -14.03
CA CYS A 121 -11.55 20.70 -14.92
C CYS A 121 -12.38 19.42 -14.80
N ILE A 122 -12.09 18.49 -13.88
CA ILE A 122 -12.89 17.26 -13.70
C ILE A 122 -14.28 17.61 -13.11
N PRO A 123 -15.37 17.51 -13.89
CA PRO A 123 -16.71 17.81 -13.38
C PRO A 123 -17.21 16.69 -12.44
N ALA A 124 -18.17 17.00 -11.58
CA ALA A 124 -18.90 16.05 -10.71
C ALA A 124 -18.16 15.48 -9.48
N ARG A 125 -16.94 15.92 -9.16
CA ARG A 125 -16.31 15.59 -7.87
C ARG A 125 -17.09 16.21 -6.69
N ALA A 126 -17.23 15.47 -5.59
CA ALA A 126 -17.82 15.98 -4.35
C ALA A 126 -16.90 17.02 -3.67
N PHE A 127 -15.58 16.82 -3.75
CA PHE A 127 -14.57 17.81 -3.40
C PHE A 127 -13.29 17.61 -4.22
N TYR A 128 -12.44 18.62 -4.23
CA TYR A 128 -11.13 18.54 -4.87
C TYR A 128 -10.21 17.61 -4.07
N ASN A 129 -9.89 16.43 -4.60
CA ASN A 129 -9.22 15.34 -3.88
C ASN A 129 -7.90 14.88 -4.50
N PHE A 130 -7.37 15.57 -5.51
CA PHE A 130 -6.17 15.18 -6.25
C PHE A 130 -5.18 16.34 -6.29
N GLN A 131 -3.89 16.05 -6.14
CA GLN A 131 -2.80 17.03 -6.24
C GLN A 131 -1.64 16.45 -7.05
N PHE A 132 -1.11 17.22 -7.99
CA PHE A 132 0.09 16.84 -8.75
C PHE A 132 1.34 17.58 -8.26
N VAL A 133 2.44 16.85 -8.09
CA VAL A 133 3.75 17.38 -7.71
C VAL A 133 4.84 16.89 -8.65
N ASN A 134 5.50 17.81 -9.35
CA ASN A 134 6.67 17.49 -10.17
C ASN A 134 7.93 17.38 -9.30
N PHE A 135 8.25 16.16 -8.86
CA PHE A 135 9.40 15.89 -7.99
C PHE A 135 10.72 16.21 -8.69
N THR A 136 10.86 15.81 -9.97
CA THR A 136 12.07 16.05 -10.77
C THR A 136 12.40 17.54 -10.85
N ASP A 137 11.42 18.39 -11.12
CA ASP A 137 11.63 19.84 -11.24
C ASP A 137 12.08 20.45 -9.91
N ILE A 138 11.41 20.11 -8.80
CA ILE A 138 11.79 20.58 -7.46
C ILE A 138 13.22 20.15 -7.10
N MET A 139 13.55 18.88 -7.35
CA MET A 139 14.86 18.30 -7.03
C MET A 139 15.98 18.80 -7.95
N SER A 140 15.65 19.30 -9.14
CA SER A 140 16.60 19.88 -10.11
C SER A 140 16.99 21.33 -9.81
N THR A 141 16.33 22.00 -8.87
CA THR A 141 16.67 23.37 -8.48
C THR A 141 18.09 23.48 -7.90
N SER A 142 18.69 24.67 -7.91
CA SER A 142 20.04 24.92 -7.36
C SER A 142 20.07 25.08 -5.83
N LYS A 143 18.95 24.81 -5.13
CA LYS A 143 18.84 24.92 -3.67
C LYS A 143 19.58 23.79 -2.96
N ASP A 144 19.85 23.99 -1.67
CA ASP A 144 20.30 22.96 -0.74
C ASP A 144 19.23 21.86 -0.53
N MET A 145 19.68 20.64 -0.23
CA MET A 145 18.79 19.46 -0.10
C MET A 145 17.65 19.67 0.90
N ALA A 146 17.93 20.23 2.07
CA ALA A 146 16.90 20.50 3.07
C ALA A 146 15.79 21.43 2.54
N LYS A 147 16.14 22.43 1.71
CA LYS A 147 15.13 23.31 1.10
C LYS A 147 14.38 22.63 -0.05
N LYS A 148 15.01 21.69 -0.76
CA LYS A 148 14.33 20.89 -1.78
C LYS A 148 13.30 19.95 -1.16
N GLU A 149 13.69 19.25 -0.10
CA GLU A 149 12.82 18.37 0.69
C GLU A 149 11.65 19.15 1.29
N ALA A 150 11.91 20.31 1.92
CA ALA A 150 10.85 21.16 2.45
C ALA A 150 9.92 21.69 1.35
N ALA A 151 10.45 22.06 0.18
CA ALA A 151 9.64 22.49 -0.95
C ALA A 151 8.76 21.36 -1.51
N PHE A 152 9.30 20.14 -1.60
CA PHE A 152 8.55 18.96 -2.01
C PHE A 152 7.44 18.62 -1.00
N ALA A 153 7.77 18.57 0.30
CA ALA A 153 6.80 18.31 1.34
C ALA A 153 5.68 19.37 1.36
N PHE A 154 6.03 20.64 1.19
CA PHE A 154 5.03 21.70 1.07
C PHE A 154 4.12 21.49 -0.15
N ALA A 155 4.69 21.26 -1.34
CA ALA A 155 3.92 21.05 -2.56
C ALA A 155 2.99 19.82 -2.49
N ALA A 156 3.44 18.75 -1.85
CA ALA A 156 2.67 17.52 -1.64
C ALA A 156 1.55 17.66 -0.61
N LEU A 157 1.75 18.49 0.42
CA LEU A 157 0.85 18.57 1.57
C LEU A 157 0.00 19.84 1.63
N MET A 158 0.24 20.84 0.77
CA MET A 158 -0.42 22.14 0.90
C MET A 158 -1.95 22.10 0.79
N GLU A 159 -2.50 21.08 0.15
CA GLU A 159 -3.94 20.94 -0.04
C GLU A 159 -4.59 20.01 0.98
N ILE A 160 -3.82 19.08 1.56
CA ILE A 160 -4.30 18.06 2.48
C ILE A 160 -5.14 18.64 3.63
N PRO A 161 -4.79 19.77 4.28
CA PRO A 161 -5.64 20.34 5.32
C PRO A 161 -7.04 20.77 4.85
N THR A 162 -7.16 21.27 3.62
CA THR A 162 -8.45 21.68 3.04
C THR A 162 -9.23 20.45 2.59
N GLN A 163 -8.56 19.50 1.95
CA GLN A 163 -9.14 18.23 1.50
C GLN A 163 -9.66 17.41 2.69
N TYR A 164 -8.89 17.32 3.77
CA TYR A 164 -9.29 16.67 5.02
C TYR A 164 -10.58 17.28 5.58
N LYS A 165 -10.69 18.61 5.63
CA LYS A 165 -11.91 19.30 6.08
C LYS A 165 -13.10 19.07 5.16
N ALA A 166 -12.88 19.02 3.85
CA ALA A 166 -13.95 18.75 2.89
C ALA A 166 -14.46 17.30 2.99
N ALA A 167 -13.55 16.37 3.29
CA ALA A 167 -13.87 14.97 3.54
C ALA A 167 -14.60 14.73 4.88
N GLN A 168 -14.48 15.65 5.84
CA GLN A 168 -15.20 15.55 7.11
C GLN A 168 -16.71 15.69 6.87
N GLY A 169 -17.45 14.63 7.17
CA GLY A 169 -18.91 14.60 7.01
C GLY A 169 -19.39 14.03 5.67
N LEU A 170 -18.48 13.47 4.86
CA LEU A 170 -18.88 12.55 3.81
C LEU A 170 -19.51 11.31 4.44
N TYR A 171 -20.61 10.86 3.86
CA TYR A 171 -21.27 9.61 4.21
C TYR A 171 -20.99 8.60 3.10
N PRO A 172 -20.85 7.31 3.43
CA PRO A 172 -20.69 6.26 2.43
C PRO A 172 -21.82 6.34 1.40
N PRO A 173 -21.53 6.33 0.09
CA PRO A 173 -22.56 6.37 -0.93
C PRO A 173 -23.44 5.10 -0.90
N GLU A 174 -24.76 5.28 -0.88
CA GLU A 174 -25.74 4.17 -0.82
C GLU A 174 -25.70 3.24 -2.05
N TRP A 175 -25.14 3.70 -3.18
CA TRP A 175 -25.10 2.94 -4.45
C TRP A 175 -23.91 1.99 -4.59
N HIS A 176 -22.96 1.98 -3.64
CA HIS A 176 -21.75 1.15 -3.75
C HIS A 176 -21.90 -0.28 -3.22
N GLU A 177 -23.01 -0.65 -2.57
CA GLU A 177 -23.29 -2.06 -2.23
C GLU A 177 -23.34 -2.95 -3.49
N GLU A 178 -23.63 -2.40 -4.67
CA GLU A 178 -23.69 -3.13 -5.94
C GLU A 178 -22.37 -3.16 -6.72
N MET A 179 -21.37 -2.34 -6.37
CA MET A 179 -20.03 -2.34 -6.99
C MET A 179 -19.07 -3.34 -6.35
N ALA A 180 -19.58 -4.27 -5.54
CA ALA A 180 -18.84 -5.30 -4.82
C ALA A 180 -18.29 -6.40 -5.74
N ASP A 181 -17.60 -6.03 -6.81
CA ASP A 181 -16.44 -6.82 -7.23
C ASP A 181 -15.25 -6.18 -6.51
N PRO A 182 -14.73 -6.79 -5.42
CA PRO A 182 -13.61 -6.23 -4.69
C PRO A 182 -12.44 -6.16 -5.66
N TRP A 183 -12.15 -4.97 -6.20
CA TRP A 183 -11.03 -4.73 -7.11
C TRP A 183 -9.80 -5.44 -6.56
N MET A 184 -9.46 -6.56 -7.20
CA MET A 184 -8.64 -7.59 -6.57
C MET A 184 -7.22 -7.07 -6.47
N ILE A 185 -6.82 -6.68 -5.25
CA ILE A 185 -5.41 -6.55 -4.91
C ILE A 185 -4.83 -7.97 -5.01
N LEU A 186 -4.03 -8.20 -6.03
CA LEU A 186 -3.37 -9.47 -6.27
C LEU A 186 -2.23 -9.65 -5.25
N PRO A 187 -1.82 -10.90 -4.96
CA PRO A 187 -0.57 -11.13 -4.28
C PRO A 187 0.62 -10.65 -5.15
N PRO A 188 1.83 -10.52 -4.57
CA PRO A 188 3.04 -10.25 -5.33
C PRO A 188 3.22 -11.24 -6.51
N PRO A 189 3.93 -10.84 -7.59
CA PRO A 189 4.27 -11.76 -8.68
C PRO A 189 4.99 -13.01 -8.17
N ILE A 190 4.77 -14.15 -8.85
CA ILE A 190 5.27 -15.47 -8.43
C ILE A 190 6.79 -15.44 -8.27
N GLU A 191 7.49 -14.73 -9.15
CA GLU A 191 8.94 -14.57 -9.13
C GLU A 191 9.45 -13.90 -7.83
N VAL A 192 8.65 -12.99 -7.25
CA VAL A 192 8.92 -12.37 -5.95
C VAL A 192 8.66 -13.38 -4.82
N LEU A 193 7.55 -14.14 -4.91
CA LEU A 193 7.18 -15.13 -3.89
C LEU A 193 8.21 -16.27 -3.82
N GLU A 194 8.65 -16.81 -4.96
CA GLU A 194 9.70 -17.83 -5.03
C GLU A 194 11.02 -17.33 -4.42
N ARG A 195 11.32 -16.04 -4.57
CA ARG A 195 12.49 -15.42 -3.93
C ARG A 195 12.32 -15.34 -2.42
N ASP A 196 11.14 -14.93 -1.94
CA ASP A 196 10.85 -14.85 -0.51
C ASP A 196 10.94 -16.23 0.14
N ASP A 197 10.39 -17.27 -0.50
CA ASP A 197 10.49 -18.67 -0.06
C ASP A 197 11.94 -19.15 -0.01
N ALA A 198 12.74 -18.84 -1.04
CA ALA A 198 14.15 -19.20 -1.06
C ALA A 198 14.94 -18.50 0.06
N VAL A 199 14.62 -17.25 0.37
CA VAL A 199 15.22 -16.51 1.48
C VAL A 199 14.76 -17.11 2.81
N ALA A 200 13.48 -17.40 3.00
CA ALA A 200 12.95 -18.05 4.19
C ALA A 200 13.60 -19.42 4.44
N ALA A 201 13.80 -20.21 3.37
CA ALA A 201 14.48 -21.50 3.43
C ALA A 201 15.95 -21.40 3.88
N THR A 202 16.64 -20.28 3.61
CA THR A 202 18.00 -20.06 4.13
C THR A 202 18.06 -19.76 5.62
N TYR A 203 16.98 -19.24 6.19
CA TYR A 203 16.85 -18.96 7.62
C TYR A 203 16.14 -20.10 8.38
N ALA A 204 15.52 -21.05 7.67
CA ALA A 204 14.96 -22.25 8.26
C ALA A 204 16.10 -23.16 8.76
N PRO A 205 16.07 -23.63 10.02
CA PRO A 205 17.04 -24.60 10.49
C PRO A 205 16.92 -25.88 9.65
N ALA A 206 18.05 -26.38 9.17
CA ALA A 206 18.13 -27.63 8.39
C ALA A 206 17.61 -28.81 9.24
N ALA A 207 16.32 -29.07 9.16
CA ALA A 207 15.72 -30.26 9.74
C ALA A 207 15.95 -31.42 8.77
N THR A 208 17.14 -32.01 8.83
CA THR A 208 17.43 -33.30 8.21
C THR A 208 16.66 -34.37 8.99
N PHE A 209 15.39 -34.60 8.64
CA PHE A 209 14.64 -35.74 9.17
C PHE A 209 15.09 -37.02 8.47
N LEU A 210 15.95 -37.78 9.14
CA LEU A 210 16.07 -39.22 8.93
C LEU A 210 14.82 -39.88 9.53
N PRO A 211 14.14 -40.80 8.82
CA PRO A 211 12.98 -41.48 9.37
C PRO A 211 13.46 -42.54 10.37
N THR A 212 13.34 -42.24 11.66
CA THR A 212 13.24 -43.27 12.69
C THR A 212 11.83 -43.27 13.23
N ASP A 213 11.19 -44.42 13.03
CA ASP A 213 9.93 -44.85 13.62
C ASP A 213 9.80 -44.47 15.11
N VAL A 214 8.52 -44.38 15.51
CA VAL A 214 7.96 -44.34 16.87
C VAL A 214 7.65 -42.94 17.45
N GLY A 215 6.44 -42.46 17.12
CA GLY A 215 5.42 -42.13 18.12
C GLY A 215 5.46 -40.77 18.85
N ASN A 216 4.34 -40.04 18.76
CA ASN A 216 3.89 -38.87 19.53
C ASN A 216 4.43 -37.48 19.15
N ASP A 217 3.79 -36.94 18.10
CA ASP A 217 3.14 -35.63 18.02
C ASP A 217 3.21 -34.72 19.28
N ALA A 218 3.98 -33.61 19.18
CA ALA A 218 3.81 -32.33 19.88
C ALA A 218 5.02 -31.40 19.64
N SER A 219 5.01 -30.55 18.62
CA SER A 219 6.08 -29.54 18.47
C SER A 219 5.61 -28.24 17.82
N VAL A 220 4.49 -27.68 18.27
CA VAL A 220 4.11 -26.30 17.95
C VAL A 220 4.03 -25.51 19.25
N GLU A 221 4.78 -24.41 19.31
CA GLU A 221 4.91 -23.40 20.38
C GLU A 221 5.87 -23.67 21.55
N GLN A 222 7.14 -23.32 21.35
CA GLN A 222 8.15 -23.28 22.43
C GLN A 222 8.34 -21.91 23.11
N VAL A 223 7.57 -20.87 22.75
CA VAL A 223 7.71 -19.51 23.33
C VAL A 223 6.61 -19.20 24.35
N CYS A 224 6.99 -18.52 25.43
CA CYS A 224 6.10 -18.14 26.53
C CYS A 224 4.92 -17.33 26.01
N PRO A 225 3.66 -17.70 26.33
CA PRO A 225 2.47 -17.03 25.80
C PRO A 225 2.29 -15.59 26.30
N ILE A 226 3.05 -15.18 27.33
CA ILE A 226 2.94 -13.86 27.95
C ILE A 226 3.87 -12.85 27.28
N CYS A 227 5.14 -13.21 27.11
CA CYS A 227 6.14 -12.31 26.54
C CYS A 227 6.44 -12.59 25.06
N LEU A 228 5.98 -13.72 24.53
CA LEU A 228 6.22 -14.19 23.16
C LEU A 228 7.70 -14.24 22.74
N ARG A 229 8.61 -14.19 23.70
CA ARG A 229 10.05 -14.02 23.47
C ARG A 229 10.90 -15.10 24.14
N ASN A 230 10.62 -15.40 25.39
CA ASN A 230 11.40 -16.34 26.19
C ASN A 230 10.87 -17.77 26.06
N PRO A 231 11.71 -18.81 26.18
CA PRO A 231 11.27 -20.20 26.10
C PRO A 231 10.32 -20.58 27.25
N ARG A 232 9.45 -21.57 27.02
CA ARG A 232 8.58 -22.18 28.05
C ARG A 232 9.39 -23.09 28.97
N ASP A 233 10.11 -22.53 29.95
CA ASP A 233 11.06 -23.23 30.84
C ASP A 233 10.61 -23.31 32.32
N MET A 234 9.33 -23.02 32.59
CA MET A 234 8.68 -23.14 33.89
C MET A 234 7.30 -23.79 33.75
N ALA A 235 7.03 -24.82 34.56
CA ALA A 235 5.78 -25.57 34.58
C ALA A 235 5.01 -25.39 35.88
N PHE A 236 3.69 -25.20 35.78
CA PHE A 236 2.79 -25.16 36.92
C PHE A 236 2.18 -26.53 37.18
N GLN A 237 1.74 -26.80 38.43
CA GLN A 237 1.06 -28.05 38.79
C GLN A 237 -0.28 -28.27 38.06
N CYS A 238 -0.82 -27.22 37.43
CA CYS A 238 -2.01 -27.29 36.57
C CYS A 238 -1.72 -27.70 35.11
N GLY A 239 -0.46 -27.91 34.73
CA GLY A 239 -0.06 -28.32 33.37
C GLY A 239 0.23 -27.17 32.39
N HIS A 240 -0.07 -25.92 32.76
CA HIS A 240 0.33 -24.75 31.96
C HIS A 240 1.83 -24.45 32.07
N LEU A 241 2.39 -23.86 31.02
CA LEU A 241 3.81 -23.58 30.84
C LEU A 241 4.06 -22.10 30.50
N THR A 242 5.03 -21.48 31.16
CA THR A 242 5.49 -20.10 30.87
C THR A 242 7.02 -20.02 30.92
N CYS A 243 7.60 -18.84 30.67
CA CYS A 243 9.00 -18.60 31.00
C CYS A 243 9.18 -18.29 32.50
N ARG A 244 10.40 -18.48 33.00
CA ARG A 244 10.80 -18.15 34.39
C ARG A 244 10.61 -16.70 34.79
N GLU A 245 10.64 -15.76 33.83
CA GLU A 245 10.46 -14.33 34.12
C GLU A 245 8.99 -13.96 34.29
N CYS A 246 8.09 -14.50 33.48
CA CYS A 246 6.66 -14.22 33.57
C CYS A 246 5.96 -15.05 34.65
N GLY A 247 6.43 -16.27 34.91
CA GLY A 247 5.78 -17.20 35.86
C GLY A 247 5.50 -16.61 37.25
N PRO A 248 6.46 -15.92 37.91
CA PRO A 248 6.26 -15.31 39.22
C PRO A 248 5.20 -14.18 39.26
N THR A 249 4.80 -13.63 38.11
CA THR A 249 3.78 -12.56 38.02
C THR A 249 2.35 -13.07 37.90
N LEU A 250 2.18 -14.39 37.69
CA LEU A 250 0.85 -15.01 37.62
C LEU A 250 0.32 -15.28 39.03
N SER A 251 -0.83 -14.70 39.34
CA SER A 251 -1.56 -14.97 40.59
C SER A 251 -2.57 -16.11 40.47
N THR A 252 -2.95 -16.46 39.23
CA THR A 252 -3.90 -17.52 38.92
C THR A 252 -3.42 -18.34 37.72
N CYS A 253 -3.66 -19.64 37.81
CA CYS A 253 -3.81 -20.51 36.66
C CYS A 253 -5.28 -20.39 36.20
#